data_AF-A0A8I0WAZ9-F1
#
_entry.id   AF-A0A8I0WAZ9-F1
#
_cell.length_a   1.000
_cell.length_b   1.000
_cell.length_c   1.000
_cell.angle_alpha   90.00
_cell.angle_beta   90.00
_cell.angle_gamma   90.00
#
_symmetry.space_group_name_H-M   'P 1'
#
loop_
_entity.id
_entity.type
_entity.pdbx_description
1 polymer ?
#
loop_
_entity_poly.entity_id
_entity_poly.type
_entity_poly.pdbx_seq_one_letter_code
_entity_poly.pdbx_strand_id
1 'polypeptide(L)' 'MREVQCIICDTKVLIDERTVEAKRLRNNPIKTFMCSDCKSRLDTPRQRPNENRKFNLHFPNENL' A
#
# COMPACT_ATOMS: atom_id res chain seq x y z
N MET A 1 14.48 -20.40 0.67
CA MET A 1 14.30 -19.06 0.07
C MET A 1 12.97 -19.08 -0.65
N ARG A 2 12.14 -18.03 -0.51
CA ARG A 2 10.79 -17.97 -1.08
C ARG A 2 10.64 -16.75 -1.98
N GLU A 3 10.08 -16.96 -3.17
CA GLU A 3 9.70 -15.87 -4.07
C GLU A 3 8.37 -15.27 -3.62
N VAL A 4 8.33 -13.94 -3.53
CA VAL A 4 7.14 -13.15 -3.20
C VAL A 4 7.00 -11.98 -4.16
N GLN A 5 5.76 -11.54 -4.39
CA GLN A 5 5.45 -10.43 -5.29
C GLN A 5 4.98 -9.22 -4.49
N CYS A 6 5.54 -8.05 -4.80
CA CYS A 6 5.09 -6.78 -4.22
C CYS A 6 3.70 -6.43 -4.74
N ILE A 7 2.76 -6.10 -3.85
CA ILE A 7 1.38 -5.76 -4.21
C ILE A 7 1.23 -4.42 -4.95
N ILE A 8 2.26 -3.56 -4.94
CA ILE A 8 2.19 -2.20 -5.51
C ILE A 8 2.82 -2.13 -6.90
N CYS A 9 3.95 -2.81 -7.11
CA CYS A 9 4.76 -2.68 -8.32
C CYS A 9 5.06 -4.02 -9.00
N ASP A 10 4.46 -5.11 -8.52
CA ASP A 10 4.60 -6.47 -9.05
C ASP A 10 6.04 -7.02 -9.11
N THR A 11 6.99 -6.31 -8.49
CA THR A 11 8.37 -6.77 -8.39
C THR A 11 8.43 -8.06 -7.58
N LYS A 12 9.09 -9.06 -8.15
CA LYS A 12 9.34 -10.34 -7.50
C LYS A 12 10.66 -10.28 -6.74
N VAL A 13 10.62 -10.65 -5.47
CA VAL A 13 11.76 -10.59 -4.56
C VAL A 13 11.90 -11.95 -3.87
N LEU A 14 13.15 -12.38 -3.66
CA LEU A 14 13.46 -13.56 -2.86
C LEU A 14 13.64 -13.16 -1.39
N ILE A 15 12.81 -13.72 -0.51
CA ILE A 15 12.93 -13.55 0.93
C ILE A 15 13.41 -14.84 1.59
N ASP A 16 14.19 -14.71 2.67
CA ASP A 16 14.58 -15.87 3.47
C ASP A 16 13.38 -16.36 4.30
N GLU A 17 13.08 -17.65 4.20
CA GLU A 17 11.98 -18.34 4.88
C GLU A 17 12.14 -18.36 6.41
N ARG A 18 13.36 -18.16 6.90
CA ARG A 18 13.66 -18.08 8.34
C ARG A 18 13.24 -16.75 8.94
N THR A 19 13.00 -15.72 8.12
CA THR A 19 12.58 -14.39 8.57
C THR A 19 11.15 -14.39 9.13
N VAL A 20 10.88 -13.43 10.02
CA VAL A 20 9.55 -13.23 10.60
C VAL A 20 8.53 -12.86 9.52
N GLU A 21 8.92 -12.03 8.53
CA GLU A 21 8.06 -11.64 7.41
C GLU A 21 7.62 -12.86 6.60
N ALA A 22 8.54 -13.76 6.25
CA ALA A 22 8.20 -14.97 5.51
C ALA A 22 7.24 -15.89 6.31
N LYS A 23 7.46 -16.03 7.62
CA LYS A 23 6.56 -16.78 8.50
C LYS A 23 5.17 -16.15 8.58
N ARG A 24 5.09 -14.81 8.65
CA ARG A 24 3.82 -14.06 8.67
C ARG A 24 3.03 -14.25 7.38
N LEU A 25 3.67 -14.12 6.21
CA LEU A 25 3.03 -14.32 4.91
C LEU A 25 2.53 -15.75 4.71
N ARG A 26 3.26 -16.75 5.23
CA ARG A 26 2.83 -18.15 5.16
C ARG A 26 1.63 -18.43 6.06
N ASN A 27 1.63 -17.90 7.28
CA ASN A 27 0.62 -18.21 8.29
C ASN A 27 -0.62 -17.31 8.19
N ASN A 28 -0.56 -16.21 7.43
CA ASN A 28 -1.68 -15.29 7.22
C ASN A 28 -1.89 -15.04 5.72
N PRO A 29 -2.81 -15.75 5.05
CA PRO A 29 -2.99 -15.65 3.59
C PRO A 29 -3.56 -14.29 3.13
N ILE A 30 -4.11 -13.49 4.03
CA ILE A 30 -4.60 -12.13 3.72
C ILE A 30 -3.43 -11.12 3.71
N LYS A 31 -2.32 -11.43 4.37
CA LYS A 31 -1.15 -10.54 4.43
C LYS A 31 -0.48 -10.49 3.06
N THR A 32 -0.41 -9.28 2.49
CA THR A 32 0.35 -9.00 1.27
C THR A 32 1.79 -8.61 1.59
N PHE A 33 2.67 -8.82 0.62
CA PHE A 33 4.07 -8.39 0.68
C PHE A 33 4.24 -7.03 -0.02
N MET A 34 5.11 -6.19 0.56
CA MET A 34 5.50 -4.91 -0.02
C MET A 34 7.02 -4.79 0.04
N CYS A 35 7.65 -4.52 -1.12
CA CYS A 35 9.10 -4.36 -1.22
C CYS A 35 9.58 -3.12 -0.44
N SER A 36 10.87 -3.08 -0.14
CA SER A 36 11.54 -1.95 0.52
C SER A 36 11.32 -0.64 -0.22
N ASP A 37 11.39 -0.66 -1.54
CA ASP A 37 11.32 0.55 -2.36
C ASP A 37 9.92 1.18 -2.27
N CYS A 38 8.88 0.35 -2.32
CA CYS A 38 7.51 0.80 -2.11
C CYS A 38 7.25 1.27 -0.68
N LYS A 39 7.85 0.63 0.33
CA LYS A 39 7.82 1.12 1.72
C LYS A 39 8.41 2.52 1.82
N SER A 40 9.64 2.72 1.34
CA SER A 40 10.32 4.01 1.35
C SER A 40 9.57 5.10 0.58
N ARG A 41 8.94 4.75 -0.55
CA ARG A 41 8.10 5.67 -1.34
C ARG A 41 6.83 6.12 -0.61
N LEU A 42 6.31 5.31 0.31
CA LEU A 42 5.13 5.64 1.12
C LEU A 42 5.50 6.32 2.43
N ASP A 43 6.63 5.96 3.03
CA ASP A 43 7.13 6.53 4.29
C ASP A 43 7.59 7.98 4.11
N THR A 44 7.94 8.38 2.88
CA THR A 44 8.27 9.76 2.56
C THR A 44 7.00 10.60 2.57
N PRO A 45 6.85 11.60 3.47
CA PRO A 45 5.71 12.51 3.44
C PRO A 45 5.71 13.18 2.08
N ARG A 46 4.70 12.91 1.25
CA ARG A 46 4.53 13.71 0.05
C ARG A 46 4.28 15.13 0.52
N GLN A 47 5.23 16.01 0.26
CA GLN A 47 5.04 17.46 0.23
C GLN A 47 4.06 17.76 -0.92
N ARG A 48 2.83 17.27 -0.83
CA ARG A 48 1.77 17.75 -1.71
C ARG A 48 1.54 19.18 -1.23
N PRO A 49 1.67 20.20 -2.11
CA PRO A 49 1.07 21.48 -1.80
C PRO A 49 -0.37 21.18 -1.39
N ASN A 50 -0.79 21.68 -0.24
CA ASN A 50 -2.17 21.61 0.20
C ASN A 50 -3.01 22.49 -0.73
N GLU A 51 -3.20 22.03 -1.96
CA GLU A 51 -4.14 22.61 -2.89
C GLU A 51 -5.50 22.23 -2.30
N ASN A 52 -6.03 23.13 -1.48
CA ASN A 52 -7.37 23.10 -0.91
C ASN A 52 -8.37 22.85 -2.05
N ARG A 53 -8.57 21.59 -2.44
CA ARG A 53 -9.65 21.20 -3.33
C ARG A 53 -10.91 21.36 -2.52
N LYS A 54 -11.53 22.54 -2.64
CA LYS A 54 -12.90 22.76 -2.18
C LYS A 54 -13.76 21.74 -2.90
N PHE A 55 -14.17 20.69 -2.19
CA PHE A 55 -15.18 19.76 -2.68
C PHE A 55 -16.49 20.54 -2.75
N ASN A 56 -16.88 20.99 -3.94
CA ASN A 56 -18.20 21.55 -4.15
C ASN A 56 -19.21 20.40 -4.13
N LEU A 57 -19.75 20.12 -2.94
CA LEU A 57 -20.89 19.21 -2.80
C LEU A 57 -22.11 19.93 -3.33
N HIS A 58 -22.63 19.48 -4.48
CA HIS A 58 -23.89 19.97 -5.02
C HIS A 58 -25.01 19.07 -4.48
N PHE A 59 -25.78 19.58 -3.53
CA PHE A 59 -26.98 18.91 -3.04
C PHE A 59 -28.16 19.36 -3.93
N PRO A 60 -28.86 18.45 -4.62
CA PRO A 60 -30.09 18.81 -5.30
C PRO A 60 -31.15 19.18 -4.24
N ASN A 61 -31.79 20.34 -4.41
CA ASN A 61 -32.88 20.76 -3.54
C ASN A 61 -34.12 19.91 -3.83
N GLU A 62 -34.48 19.03 -2.90
CA GLU A 62 -35.80 18.40 -2.86
C GLU A 62 -36.78 19.42 -2.29
N ASN A 63 -37.49 20.14 -3.17
CA ASN A 63 -38.70 20.85 -2.77
C ASN A 63 -39.86 19.86 -2.79
N LEU A 64 -40.38 19.52 -1.62
CA LEU A 64 -41.72 18.95 -1.44
C LEU A 64 -42.61 19.99 -0.76
#